data_AF-A0A522USM7-F1
#
_entry.id   AF-A0A522USM7-F1
#
_cell.length_a   1.000
_cell.length_b   1.000
_cell.length_c   1.000
_cell.angle_alpha   90.00
_cell.angle_beta   90.00
_cell.angle_gamma   90.00
#
_symmetry.space_group_name_H-M   'P 1'
#
loop_
_entity.id
_entity.type
_entity.pdbx_description
1 polymer ?
#
loop_
_entity_poly.entity_id
_entity_poly.type
_entity_poly.pdbx_seq_one_letter_code
_entity_poly.pdbx_strand_id
1 'polypeptide(L)'
;MECDSIIQLMKAHYKPCVMLDGALILSHINVLNRNIREIYIRAITRLLEASEKNRAPVIGFIDTTMPRDITLMIHFLFDLKKSKLSDTHLFSHLLWGERTAAFLCDRDDRRGEEARSVLDNYGKLRDQIAFFYMRVSNGLPVRVEFPAWMYEEGMVDKIADIIRAECVIRSNYPDILMRAHEAAVIKMNEHDLFYGMLDNFCKAHGIRINKSAKNFHKMINR
;
A
#
# COMPACT_ATOMS: atom_id res chain seq x y z
N MET A 1 -10.19 2.96 11.82
CA MET A 1 -9.59 2.25 10.66
C MET A 1 -8.08 2.24 10.85
N GLU A 2 -7.33 1.38 10.14
CA GLU A 2 -5.87 1.22 10.28
C GLU A 2 -5.09 2.55 10.34
N CYS A 3 -5.36 3.49 9.41
CA CYS A 3 -4.74 4.82 9.40
C CYS A 3 -4.99 5.62 10.70
N ASP A 4 -6.18 5.52 11.30
CA ASP A 4 -6.46 6.24 12.56
C ASP A 4 -5.63 5.67 13.72
N SER A 5 -5.47 4.35 13.79
CA SER A 5 -4.65 3.68 14.79
C SER A 5 -3.18 4.06 14.64
N ILE A 6 -2.69 4.12 13.41
CA ILE A 6 -1.33 4.59 13.11
C ILE A 6 -1.14 6.06 13.54
N ILE A 7 -2.10 6.94 13.23
CA ILE A 7 -2.04 8.35 13.64
C ILE A 7 -2.01 8.48 15.17
N GLN A 8 -2.73 7.62 15.90
CA GLN A 8 -2.67 7.57 17.36
C GLN A 8 -1.28 7.15 17.85
N LEU A 9 -0.66 6.14 17.24
CA LEU A 9 0.71 5.71 17.57
C LEU A 9 1.73 6.82 17.33
N MET A 10 1.61 7.56 16.22
CA MET A 10 2.48 8.71 15.90
C MET A 10 2.42 9.82 16.95
N LYS A 11 1.28 9.99 17.61
CA LYS A 11 1.09 10.98 18.68
C LYS A 11 1.57 10.47 20.04
N ALA A 12 1.46 9.17 20.28
CA ALA A 12 1.78 8.55 21.56
C ALA A 12 3.28 8.28 21.74
N HIS A 13 4.02 8.10 20.65
CA HIS A 13 5.44 7.74 20.68
C HIS A 13 6.30 8.82 20.03
N TYR A 14 7.54 8.96 20.50
CA TYR A 14 8.49 9.89 19.91
C TYR A 14 9.01 9.34 18.57
N LYS A 15 8.59 10.00 17.46
CA LYS A 15 9.04 9.75 16.08
C LYS A 15 9.09 8.24 15.70
N PRO A 16 7.98 7.49 15.82
CA PRO A 16 7.95 6.11 15.37
C PRO A 16 8.13 6.04 13.85
N CYS A 17 8.81 5.01 13.37
CA CYS A 17 8.82 4.64 11.96
C CYS A 17 7.69 3.64 11.70
N VAL A 18 6.81 3.95 10.76
CA VAL A 18 5.64 3.14 10.45
C VAL A 18 5.75 2.57 9.04
N MET A 19 5.45 1.29 8.89
CA MET A 19 5.33 0.61 7.61
C MET A 19 3.89 0.19 7.36
N LEU A 20 3.43 0.37 6.12
CA LEU A 20 2.17 -0.13 5.58
C LEU A 20 2.46 -1.23 4.57
N ASP A 21 1.67 -2.31 4.62
CA ASP A 21 1.66 -3.35 3.58
C ASP A 21 0.79 -2.88 2.41
N GLY A 22 1.37 -2.06 1.54
CA GLY A 22 0.67 -1.49 0.40
C GLY A 22 1.15 -0.10 -0.01
N ALA A 23 0.53 0.39 -1.07
CA ALA A 23 0.87 1.67 -1.67
C ALA A 23 0.33 2.85 -0.86
N LEU A 24 1.07 3.95 -0.85
CA LEU A 24 0.56 5.28 -0.49
C LEU A 24 -0.18 5.90 -1.68
N ILE A 25 0.14 5.48 -2.90
CA ILE A 25 -0.51 5.91 -4.14
C ILE A 25 -1.61 4.91 -4.51
N LEU A 26 -2.84 5.24 -4.11
CA LEU A 26 -3.97 4.30 -4.12
C LEU A 26 -4.67 4.18 -5.49
N SER A 27 -3.95 3.92 -6.59
CA SER A 27 -4.51 3.89 -7.97
C SER A 27 -5.78 3.04 -8.14
N HIS A 28 -5.94 1.98 -7.33
CA HIS A 28 -7.11 1.10 -7.38
C HIS A 28 -8.42 1.83 -7.02
N ILE A 29 -8.39 2.95 -6.29
CA ILE A 29 -9.61 3.64 -5.85
C ILE A 29 -10.34 4.35 -7.01
N ASN A 30 -9.67 4.56 -8.15
CA ASN A 30 -10.26 5.18 -9.33
C ASN A 30 -11.45 4.37 -9.88
N VAL A 31 -11.53 3.06 -9.60
CA VAL A 31 -12.66 2.21 -10.02
C VAL A 31 -13.80 2.17 -8.99
N LEU A 32 -13.56 2.67 -7.78
CA LEU A 32 -14.55 2.67 -6.70
C LEU A 32 -15.54 3.81 -6.88
N ASN A 33 -16.75 3.64 -6.31
CA ASN A 33 -17.72 4.72 -6.24
C ASN A 33 -17.20 5.88 -5.39
N ARG A 34 -17.80 7.07 -5.59
CA ARG A 34 -17.36 8.31 -4.95
C ARG A 34 -17.28 8.22 -3.43
N ASN A 35 -18.31 7.67 -2.78
CA ASN A 35 -18.38 7.61 -1.32
C ASN A 35 -17.23 6.77 -0.73
N ILE A 36 -16.97 5.59 -1.31
CA ILE A 36 -15.87 4.72 -0.87
C ILE A 36 -14.53 5.39 -1.18
N ARG A 37 -14.38 5.95 -2.38
CA ARG A 37 -13.15 6.65 -2.80
C ARG A 37 -12.77 7.77 -1.83
N GLU A 38 -13.74 8.59 -1.43
CA GLU A 38 -13.54 9.69 -0.48
C GLU A 38 -13.09 9.20 0.91
N ILE A 39 -13.51 8.02 1.35
CA ILE A 39 -13.03 7.41 2.60
C ILE A 39 -11.54 7.08 2.51
N TYR A 40 -11.11 6.43 1.43
CA TYR A 40 -9.69 6.11 1.21
C TYR A 40 -8.83 7.36 1.08
N ILE A 41 -9.26 8.33 0.28
CA ILE A 41 -8.56 9.61 0.11
C ILE A 41 -8.40 10.31 1.47
N ARG A 42 -9.47 10.42 2.25
CA ARG A 42 -9.42 11.08 3.56
C ARG A 42 -8.51 10.34 4.54
N ALA A 43 -8.51 9.01 4.50
CA ALA A 43 -7.66 8.21 5.37
C ALA A 43 -6.17 8.43 5.05
N ILE A 44 -5.79 8.32 3.77
CA ILE A 44 -4.39 8.45 3.35
C ILE A 44 -3.87 9.88 3.51
N THR A 45 -4.66 10.90 3.16
CA THR A 45 -4.22 12.30 3.32
C THR A 45 -4.01 12.67 4.78
N ARG A 46 -4.93 12.28 5.67
CA ARG A 46 -4.76 12.48 7.13
C ARG A 46 -3.54 11.76 7.68
N LEU A 47 -3.22 10.57 7.17
CA LEU A 47 -2.03 9.84 7.55
C LEU A 47 -0.75 10.58 7.13
N LEU A 48 -0.68 11.04 5.89
CA LEU A 48 0.47 11.78 5.35
C LEU A 48 0.66 13.13 6.08
N GLU A 49 -0.41 13.87 6.33
CA GLU A 49 -0.38 15.11 7.13
C GLU A 49 0.10 14.86 8.57
N ALA A 50 -0.36 13.77 9.20
CA ALA A 50 0.09 13.40 10.54
C ALA A 50 1.56 12.98 10.56
N SER A 51 2.02 12.26 9.52
CA SER A 51 3.42 11.87 9.36
C SER A 51 4.33 13.10 9.33
N GLU A 52 4.00 14.08 8.48
CA GLU A 52 4.77 15.33 8.37
C GLU A 52 4.72 16.15 9.67
N LYS A 53 3.51 16.36 10.22
CA LYS A 53 3.31 17.16 11.44
C LYS A 53 4.09 16.60 12.65
N ASN A 54 4.07 15.29 12.83
CA ASN A 54 4.74 14.64 13.97
C ASN A 54 6.18 14.22 13.65
N ARG A 55 6.65 14.46 12.43
CA ARG A 55 7.95 13.97 11.92
C ARG A 55 8.12 12.47 12.18
N ALA A 56 7.05 11.72 11.95
CA ALA A 56 6.97 10.28 12.11
C ALA A 56 6.99 9.63 10.72
N PRO A 57 8.09 8.95 10.33
CA PRO A 57 8.21 8.35 9.00
C PRO A 57 7.09 7.37 8.68
N VAL A 58 6.53 7.49 7.47
CA VAL A 58 5.58 6.53 6.90
C VAL A 58 6.17 5.94 5.64
N ILE A 59 6.15 4.61 5.57
CA ILE A 59 6.69 3.83 4.47
C ILE A 59 5.56 2.95 3.94
N GLY A 60 5.18 3.13 2.68
CA GLY A 60 4.42 2.13 1.94
C GLY A 60 5.37 1.10 1.35
N PHE A 61 5.22 -0.16 1.73
CA PHE A 61 6.01 -1.27 1.20
C PHE A 61 5.15 -2.08 0.24
N ILE A 62 5.59 -2.22 -1.01
CA ILE A 62 4.84 -2.93 -2.05
C ILE A 62 5.71 -4.04 -2.62
N ASP A 63 5.40 -5.26 -2.21
CA ASP A 63 5.92 -6.47 -2.84
C ASP A 63 5.14 -6.79 -4.12
N THR A 64 5.80 -7.37 -5.12
CA THR A 64 5.18 -7.81 -6.38
C THR A 64 4.32 -6.76 -7.11
N THR A 65 4.94 -5.63 -7.47
CA THR A 65 4.27 -4.58 -8.28
C THR A 65 4.74 -4.53 -9.73
N MET A 66 3.87 -4.06 -10.61
CA MET A 66 4.16 -3.84 -12.04
C MET A 66 3.95 -2.37 -12.45
N PRO A 67 4.58 -1.40 -11.75
CA PRO A 67 4.46 0.01 -12.06
C PRO A 67 5.19 0.33 -13.36
N ARG A 68 4.83 1.46 -13.97
CA ARG A 68 5.42 1.96 -15.21
C ARG A 68 5.81 3.44 -15.11
N ASP A 69 6.04 3.95 -13.90
CA ASP A 69 6.31 5.38 -13.71
C ASP A 69 7.64 5.76 -14.37
N ILE A 70 8.68 4.95 -14.22
CA ILE A 70 10.00 5.21 -14.82
C ILE A 70 9.96 4.95 -16.32
N THR A 71 9.38 3.84 -16.76
CA THR A 71 9.26 3.55 -18.20
C THR A 71 8.43 4.59 -18.95
N LEU A 72 7.38 5.15 -18.33
CA LEU A 72 6.61 6.27 -18.89
C LEU A 72 7.40 7.59 -18.83
N MET A 73 8.12 7.86 -17.74
CA MET A 73 8.98 9.04 -17.64
C MET A 73 10.03 9.05 -18.76
N ILE A 74 10.73 7.94 -18.98
CA ILE A 74 11.72 7.80 -20.05
C ILE A 74 11.06 7.96 -21.43
N HIS A 75 9.86 7.41 -21.63
CA HIS A 75 9.09 7.62 -22.86
C HIS A 75 8.87 9.11 -23.15
N PHE A 76 8.41 9.88 -22.17
CA PHE A 76 8.15 11.31 -22.36
C PHE A 76 9.42 12.15 -22.51
N LEU A 77 10.49 11.83 -21.76
CA LEU A 77 11.74 12.60 -21.79
C LEU A 77 12.56 12.38 -23.06
N PHE A 78 12.48 11.20 -23.66
CA PHE A 78 13.34 10.81 -24.79
C PHE A 78 12.58 10.44 -26.06
N ASP A 79 11.26 10.67 -26.09
CA ASP A 79 10.38 10.33 -27.21
C ASP A 79 10.51 8.86 -27.68
N LEU A 80 10.72 7.95 -26.73
CA LEU A 80 10.84 6.52 -27.03
C LEU A 80 9.48 5.89 -27.29
N LYS A 81 9.43 4.73 -27.95
CA LYS A 81 8.16 3.99 -28.09
C LYS A 81 7.64 3.55 -26.71
N LYS A 82 6.37 3.82 -26.44
CA LYS A 82 5.68 3.36 -25.22
C LYS A 82 5.82 1.84 -25.05
N SER A 83 6.31 1.42 -23.88
CA SER A 83 6.54 0.02 -23.55
C SER A 83 5.49 -0.56 -22.60
N LYS A 84 5.36 -1.88 -22.60
CA LYS A 84 4.62 -2.65 -21.59
C LYS A 84 5.53 -3.16 -20.46
N LEU A 85 6.84 -2.94 -20.56
CA LEU A 85 7.83 -3.30 -19.53
C LEU A 85 7.49 -2.58 -18.22
N SER A 86 7.52 -3.30 -17.09
CA SER A 86 7.41 -2.68 -15.77
C SER A 86 8.75 -2.16 -15.29
N ASP A 87 8.73 -1.15 -14.44
CA ASP A 87 9.94 -0.60 -13.83
C ASP A 87 10.70 -1.65 -13.01
N THR A 88 9.99 -2.58 -12.38
CA THR A 88 10.60 -3.69 -11.62
C THR A 88 11.50 -4.57 -12.48
N HIS A 89 11.20 -4.74 -13.78
CA HIS A 89 12.08 -5.46 -14.70
C HIS A 89 13.28 -4.61 -15.14
N LEU A 90 13.13 -3.30 -15.28
CA LEU A 90 14.23 -2.38 -15.60
C LEU A 90 15.34 -2.45 -14.53
N PHE A 91 14.95 -2.60 -13.26
CA PHE A 91 15.86 -2.68 -12.11
C PHE A 91 16.17 -4.12 -11.67
N SER A 92 15.94 -5.11 -12.53
CA SER A 92 16.19 -6.52 -12.24
C SER A 92 17.68 -6.90 -12.05
N HIS A 93 18.59 -5.95 -12.25
CA HIS A 93 20.03 -6.12 -12.03
C HIS A 93 20.50 -5.67 -10.62
N LEU A 94 19.64 -4.99 -9.84
CA LEU A 94 20.00 -4.58 -8.47
C LEU A 94 20.41 -5.79 -7.62
N LEU A 95 21.54 -5.68 -6.94
CA LEU A 95 22.02 -6.64 -5.95
C LEU A 95 21.19 -6.54 -4.67
N TRP A 96 21.19 -7.60 -3.86
CA TRP A 96 20.47 -7.60 -2.59
C TRP A 96 20.91 -6.41 -1.72
N GLY A 97 19.92 -5.67 -1.21
CA GLY A 97 20.12 -4.46 -0.44
C GLY A 97 20.31 -3.19 -1.27
N GLU A 98 20.58 -3.26 -2.58
CA GLU A 98 20.69 -2.06 -3.42
C GLU A 98 19.32 -1.42 -3.68
N ARG A 99 19.35 -0.09 -3.81
CA ARG A 99 18.19 0.71 -4.20
C ARG A 99 18.53 1.64 -5.35
N THR A 100 17.50 2.06 -6.08
CA THR A 100 17.61 3.17 -7.02
C THR A 100 17.74 4.51 -6.29
N ALA A 101 17.94 5.59 -7.07
CA ALA A 101 17.61 6.94 -6.59
C ALA A 101 16.13 7.02 -6.16
N ALA A 102 15.84 8.04 -5.35
CA ALA A 102 14.45 8.42 -5.05
C ALA A 102 13.88 9.22 -6.23
N PHE A 103 12.63 8.96 -6.55
CA PHE A 103 11.87 9.65 -7.59
C PHE A 103 10.64 10.31 -6.96
N LEU A 104 10.31 11.51 -7.40
CA LEU A 104 9.02 12.11 -7.08
C LEU A 104 7.95 11.53 -8.01
N CYS A 105 6.79 11.15 -7.46
CA CYS A 105 5.74 10.54 -8.26
C CYS A 105 4.82 11.58 -8.88
N ASP A 106 4.72 11.56 -10.21
CA ASP A 106 3.70 12.29 -11.00
C ASP A 106 2.91 11.27 -11.84
N ARG A 107 2.29 10.31 -11.15
CA ARG A 107 1.56 9.22 -11.81
C ARG A 107 0.27 9.72 -12.43
N ASP A 108 0.14 9.51 -13.74
CA ASP A 108 -1.12 9.64 -14.46
C ASP A 108 -1.82 8.27 -14.63
N ASP A 109 -2.85 8.02 -13.82
CA ASP A 109 -3.68 6.82 -13.85
C ASP A 109 -5.16 7.12 -14.18
N ARG A 110 -5.39 8.23 -14.91
CA ARG A 110 -6.71 8.63 -15.41
C ARG A 110 -7.33 7.56 -16.31
N ARG A 111 -8.65 7.41 -16.20
CA ARG A 111 -9.46 6.51 -17.03
C ARG A 111 -10.50 7.31 -17.82
N GLY A 112 -10.05 7.92 -18.91
CA GLY A 112 -10.83 8.83 -19.73
C GLY A 112 -10.32 10.27 -19.62
N GLU A 113 -10.62 11.09 -20.63
CA GLU A 113 -10.05 12.44 -20.76
C GLU A 113 -10.48 13.40 -19.64
N GLU A 114 -11.70 13.24 -19.12
CA GLU A 114 -12.23 14.07 -18.02
C GLU A 114 -11.96 13.48 -16.62
N ALA A 115 -11.33 12.31 -16.54
CA ALA A 115 -11.06 11.67 -15.26
C ALA A 115 -9.92 12.38 -14.51
N ARG A 116 -9.95 12.32 -13.18
CA ARG A 116 -8.83 12.73 -12.33
C ARG A 116 -7.92 11.54 -12.05
N SER A 117 -6.61 11.79 -11.97
CA SER A 117 -5.68 10.79 -11.45
C SER A 117 -5.93 10.60 -9.95
N VAL A 118 -5.39 9.55 -9.36
CA VAL A 118 -5.47 9.35 -7.91
C VAL A 118 -4.79 10.50 -7.16
N LEU A 119 -3.64 10.99 -7.66
CA LEU A 119 -2.85 12.04 -7.02
C LEU A 119 -3.58 13.38 -7.04
N ASP A 120 -4.35 13.68 -8.09
CA ASP A 120 -5.16 14.92 -8.16
C ASP A 120 -6.21 14.97 -7.02
N ASN A 121 -6.61 13.82 -6.48
CA ASN A 121 -7.53 13.75 -5.36
C ASN A 121 -6.85 13.99 -4.00
N TYR A 122 -5.52 14.04 -3.93
CA TYR A 122 -4.79 14.26 -2.67
C TYR A 122 -4.64 15.76 -2.35
N GLY A 123 -5.07 16.64 -3.26
CA GLY A 123 -5.06 18.09 -3.04
C GLY A 123 -3.63 18.63 -2.90
N LYS A 124 -3.32 19.27 -1.77
CA LYS A 124 -1.98 19.84 -1.51
C LYS A 124 -0.88 18.77 -1.45
N LEU A 125 -1.25 17.51 -1.24
CA LEU A 125 -0.31 16.39 -1.18
C LEU A 125 -0.10 15.70 -2.54
N ARG A 126 -0.66 16.24 -3.64
CA ARG A 126 -0.53 15.68 -5.00
C ARG A 126 0.92 15.34 -5.34
N ASP A 127 1.82 16.30 -5.10
CA ASP A 127 3.23 16.24 -5.46
C ASP A 127 4.13 15.90 -4.27
N GLN A 128 3.59 15.24 -3.25
CA GLN A 128 4.28 15.02 -1.96
C GLN A 128 4.59 13.54 -1.69
N ILE A 129 4.58 12.67 -2.70
CA ILE A 129 4.93 11.25 -2.55
C ILE A 129 6.11 10.90 -3.44
N ALA A 130 7.17 10.42 -2.80
CA ALA A 130 8.36 9.91 -3.45
C ALA A 130 8.42 8.37 -3.35
N PHE A 131 9.25 7.76 -4.18
CA PHE A 131 9.46 6.32 -4.17
C PHE A 131 10.87 5.94 -4.63
N PHE A 132 11.31 4.74 -4.26
CA PHE A 132 12.45 4.06 -4.88
C PHE A 132 12.15 2.57 -5.07
N TYR A 133 12.96 1.90 -5.89
CA TYR A 133 12.97 0.44 -5.98
C TYR A 133 14.15 -0.12 -5.21
N MET A 134 13.96 -1.28 -4.59
CA MET A 134 14.99 -1.93 -3.79
C MET A 134 14.93 -3.45 -3.93
N ARG A 135 16.09 -4.10 -3.99
CA ARG A 135 16.17 -5.56 -3.98
C ARG A 135 16.24 -6.06 -2.54
N VAL A 136 15.24 -6.81 -2.10
CA VAL A 136 15.23 -7.43 -0.76
C VAL A 136 15.09 -8.96 -0.81
N SER A 137 14.88 -9.52 -2.01
CA SER A 137 14.68 -10.94 -2.24
C SER A 137 15.35 -11.42 -3.52
N ASN A 138 15.32 -12.72 -3.82
CA ASN A 138 15.75 -13.25 -5.12
C ASN A 138 14.75 -12.94 -6.26
N GLY A 139 13.57 -12.40 -5.95
CA GLY A 139 12.55 -11.97 -6.91
C GLY A 139 12.84 -10.57 -7.47
N LEU A 140 11.86 -9.98 -8.16
CA LEU A 140 11.95 -8.61 -8.65
C LEU A 140 12.08 -7.59 -7.50
N PRO A 141 12.69 -6.41 -7.73
CA PRO A 141 12.74 -5.34 -6.73
C PRO A 141 11.36 -4.96 -6.22
N VAL A 142 11.26 -4.70 -4.92
CA VAL A 142 10.08 -4.11 -4.29
C VAL A 142 10.05 -2.61 -4.55
N ARG A 143 8.86 -2.02 -4.44
CA ARG A 143 8.70 -0.56 -4.46
C ARG A 143 8.47 -0.07 -3.04
N VAL A 144 9.14 1.01 -2.69
CA VAL A 144 9.03 1.69 -1.41
C VAL A 144 8.53 3.09 -1.67
N GLU A 145 7.39 3.46 -1.10
CA GLU A 145 6.76 4.78 -1.21
C GLU A 145 6.85 5.52 0.12
N PHE A 146 7.07 6.83 0.09
CA PHE A 146 7.19 7.65 1.29
C PHE A 146 6.87 9.13 1.00
N PRO A 147 6.42 9.91 1.99
CA PRO A 147 6.27 11.35 1.87
C PRO A 147 7.55 12.07 1.42
N ALA A 148 7.43 13.09 0.56
CA ALA A 148 8.56 13.87 0.05
C ALA A 148 9.38 14.55 1.15
N TRP A 149 8.76 14.98 2.26
CA TRP A 149 9.48 15.57 3.39
C TRP A 149 10.58 14.65 3.96
N MET A 150 10.42 13.33 3.85
CA MET A 150 11.43 12.37 4.31
C MET A 150 12.68 12.39 3.42
N TYR A 151 12.53 12.69 2.13
CA TYR A 151 13.67 12.94 1.23
C TYR A 151 14.38 14.24 1.62
N GLU A 152 13.62 15.31 1.85
CA GLU A 152 14.13 16.64 2.21
C GLU A 152 14.94 16.61 3.51
N GLU A 153 14.54 15.78 4.48
CA GLU A 153 15.24 15.54 5.76
C GLU A 153 16.41 14.53 5.63
N GLY A 154 16.75 14.08 4.42
CA GLY A 154 17.87 13.15 4.18
C GLY A 154 17.64 11.73 4.71
N MET A 155 16.39 11.29 4.85
CA MET A 155 16.07 10.00 5.50
C MET A 155 16.09 8.79 4.55
N VAL A 156 16.31 8.99 3.25
CA VAL A 156 16.19 7.93 2.22
C VAL A 156 17.04 6.71 2.55
N ASP A 157 18.31 6.91 2.89
CA ASP A 157 19.22 5.80 3.24
C ASP A 157 18.81 5.12 4.53
N LYS A 158 18.38 5.90 5.53
CA LYS A 158 17.88 5.37 6.80
C LYS A 158 16.64 4.49 6.61
N ILE A 159 15.72 4.88 5.74
CA ILE A 159 14.54 4.07 5.39
C ILE A 159 14.98 2.75 4.75
N ALA A 160 15.91 2.81 3.80
CA ALA A 160 16.44 1.62 3.16
C ALA A 160 17.12 0.69 4.17
N ASP A 161 17.91 1.23 5.10
CA ASP A 161 18.55 0.45 6.17
C ASP A 161 17.54 -0.22 7.11
N ILE A 162 16.46 0.49 7.48
CA ILE A 162 15.37 -0.10 8.27
C ILE A 162 14.75 -1.29 7.52
N ILE A 163 14.46 -1.13 6.22
CA ILE A 163 13.91 -2.21 5.40
C ILE A 163 14.90 -3.37 5.28
N ARG A 164 16.20 -3.11 5.09
CA ARG A 164 17.24 -4.15 5.11
C ARG A 164 17.19 -4.93 6.42
N ALA A 165 17.20 -4.23 7.56
CA ALA A 165 17.18 -4.85 8.87
C ALA A 165 15.95 -5.74 9.05
N GLU A 166 14.77 -5.25 8.70
CA GLU A 166 13.51 -5.99 8.82
C GLU A 166 13.45 -7.22 7.90
N CYS A 167 14.01 -7.12 6.69
CA CYS A 167 14.05 -8.22 5.73
C CYS A 167 15.13 -9.27 6.05
N VAL A 168 16.18 -8.92 6.79
CA VAL A 168 17.24 -9.88 7.20
C VAL A 168 16.70 -10.90 8.20
N ILE A 169 15.77 -10.51 9.08
CA ILE A 169 15.28 -11.37 10.17
C ILE A 169 14.65 -12.67 9.64
N ARG A 170 13.88 -12.60 8.55
CA ARG A 170 13.18 -13.78 7.99
C ARG A 170 13.36 -13.99 6.49
N SER A 171 14.34 -13.31 5.90
CA SER A 171 14.69 -13.37 4.48
C SER A 171 13.51 -13.03 3.57
N ASN A 172 13.51 -11.81 3.02
CA ASN A 172 12.79 -11.37 1.82
C ASN A 172 11.56 -10.47 2.01
N TYR A 173 11.06 -10.30 3.24
CA TYR A 173 9.92 -9.44 3.53
C TYR A 173 10.04 -8.84 4.94
N PRO A 174 9.63 -7.59 5.19
CA PRO A 174 9.76 -6.97 6.51
C PRO A 174 9.03 -7.76 7.60
N ASP A 175 9.74 -8.18 8.66
CA ASP A 175 9.16 -8.98 9.77
C ASP A 175 7.97 -8.27 10.42
N ILE A 176 8.02 -6.94 10.62
CA ILE A 176 6.90 -6.22 11.22
C ILE A 176 5.61 -6.29 10.41
N LEU A 177 5.69 -6.24 9.07
CA LEU A 177 4.53 -6.32 8.20
C LEU A 177 3.96 -7.74 8.21
N MET A 178 4.82 -8.75 8.24
CA MET A 178 4.40 -10.14 8.37
C MET A 178 3.68 -10.38 9.71
N ARG A 179 4.22 -9.86 10.82
CA ARG A 179 3.56 -9.96 12.13
C ARG A 179 2.22 -9.23 12.17
N ALA A 180 2.14 -8.05 11.56
CA ALA A 180 0.89 -7.30 11.46
C ALA A 180 -0.14 -8.10 10.65
N HIS A 181 0.28 -8.72 9.53
CA HIS A 181 -0.56 -9.60 8.75
C HIS A 181 -1.06 -10.78 9.59
N GLU A 182 -0.16 -11.54 10.23
CA GLU A 182 -0.50 -12.69 11.09
C GLU A 182 -1.49 -12.33 12.21
N ALA A 183 -1.35 -11.15 12.82
CA ALA A 183 -2.25 -10.67 13.86
C ALA A 183 -3.62 -10.22 13.33
N ALA A 184 -3.70 -9.80 12.06
CA ALA A 184 -4.92 -9.31 11.43
C ALA A 184 -5.70 -10.40 10.66
N VAL A 185 -5.11 -11.58 10.43
CA VAL A 185 -5.79 -12.69 9.74
C VAL A 185 -7.01 -13.13 10.54
N ILE A 186 -8.20 -12.96 9.95
CA ILE A 186 -9.44 -13.54 10.44
C ILE A 186 -9.39 -15.04 10.18
N LYS A 187 -9.36 -15.83 11.25
CA LYS A 187 -9.26 -17.29 11.17
C LYS A 187 -10.60 -17.92 10.78
N MET A 188 -10.55 -19.12 10.21
CA MET A 188 -11.75 -19.82 9.73
C MET A 188 -12.78 -20.07 10.85
N ASN A 189 -12.33 -20.34 12.08
CA ASN A 189 -13.20 -20.51 13.24
C ASN A 189 -13.92 -19.21 13.66
N GLU A 190 -13.25 -18.05 13.55
CA GLU A 190 -13.85 -16.75 13.82
C GLU A 190 -14.88 -16.39 12.75
N HIS A 191 -14.59 -16.73 11.49
CA HIS A 191 -15.54 -16.63 10.39
C HIS A 191 -16.78 -17.50 10.64
N ASP A 192 -16.59 -18.78 11.01
CA ASP A 192 -17.70 -19.70 11.33
C ASP A 192 -18.54 -19.18 12.52
N LEU A 193 -17.90 -18.64 13.57
CA LEU A 193 -18.57 -18.02 14.72
C LEU A 193 -19.42 -16.82 14.29
N PHE A 194 -18.85 -15.89 13.52
CA PHE A 194 -19.56 -14.70 13.03
C PHE A 194 -20.81 -15.09 12.23
N TYR A 195 -20.66 -16.03 11.29
CA TYR A 195 -21.80 -16.48 10.50
C TYR A 195 -22.84 -17.24 11.33
N GLY A 196 -22.44 -17.96 12.37
CA GLY A 196 -23.35 -18.54 13.34
C GLY A 196 -24.16 -17.48 14.11
N MET A 197 -23.50 -16.43 14.59
CA MET A 197 -24.18 -15.31 15.27
C MET A 197 -25.12 -14.55 14.33
N LEU A 198 -24.69 -14.30 13.08
CA LEU A 198 -25.51 -13.66 12.06
C LEU A 198 -26.75 -14.48 11.71
N ASP A 199 -26.60 -15.80 11.54
CA ASP A 199 -27.71 -16.71 11.25
C ASP A 199 -28.74 -16.70 12.40
N ASN A 200 -28.27 -16.74 13.65
CA ASN A 200 -29.13 -16.66 14.83
C ASN A 200 -29.85 -15.32 14.93
N PHE A 201 -29.15 -14.20 14.69
CA PHE A 201 -29.75 -12.87 14.67
C PHE A 201 -30.86 -12.77 13.61
N CYS A 202 -30.59 -13.26 12.40
CA CYS A 202 -31.55 -13.23 11.32
C CYS A 202 -32.77 -14.13 11.59
N LYS A 203 -32.57 -15.33 12.17
CA LYS A 203 -33.67 -16.19 12.62
C LYS A 203 -34.54 -15.48 13.66
N ALA A 204 -33.93 -14.86 14.67
CA ALA A 204 -34.65 -14.17 15.73
C ALA A 204 -35.49 -12.98 15.23
N HIS A 205 -35.08 -12.34 14.13
CA HIS A 205 -35.75 -11.16 13.57
C HIS A 205 -36.51 -11.44 12.26
N GLY A 206 -36.67 -12.72 11.88
CA GLY A 206 -37.40 -13.11 10.67
C GLY A 206 -36.75 -12.65 9.35
N ILE A 207 -35.46 -12.34 9.36
CA ILE A 207 -34.72 -11.88 8.19
C ILE A 207 -34.29 -13.09 7.35
N ARG A 208 -34.73 -13.14 6.08
CA ARG A 208 -34.33 -14.22 5.15
C ARG A 208 -32.97 -13.93 4.54
N ILE A 209 -31.95 -14.74 4.89
CA ILE A 209 -30.66 -14.74 4.20
C ILE A 209 -30.70 -15.77 3.06
N ASN A 210 -30.58 -15.33 1.81
CA ASN A 210 -30.35 -16.22 0.68
C ASN A 210 -28.86 -16.63 0.64
N LYS A 211 -28.54 -17.84 1.14
CA LYS A 211 -27.20 -18.41 0.98
C LYS A 211 -27.06 -18.96 -0.44
N SER A 212 -26.01 -18.53 -1.17
CA SER A 212 -25.80 -19.00 -2.55
C SER A 212 -25.39 -20.47 -2.59
N ALA A 213 -25.66 -21.14 -3.73
CA ALA A 213 -25.29 -22.54 -3.97
C ALA A 213 -23.78 -22.84 -3.82
N LYS A 214 -22.91 -21.82 -3.91
CA LYS A 214 -21.46 -21.94 -3.66
C LYS A 214 -21.12 -22.11 -2.17
N ASN A 215 -21.88 -21.50 -1.26
CA ASN A 215 -21.70 -21.71 0.18
C ASN A 215 -22.15 -23.11 0.61
N PHE A 216 -23.14 -23.67 -0.08
CA PHE A 216 -23.63 -25.03 0.18
C PHE A 216 -22.57 -26.11 -0.15
N HIS A 217 -21.89 -25.98 -1.29
CA HIS A 217 -20.80 -26.90 -1.67
C HIS A 217 -19.57 -26.83 -0.76
N LYS A 218 -19.24 -25.65 -0.21
CA LYS A 218 -18.13 -25.50 0.76
C LYS A 218 -18.40 -26.20 2.11
N MET A 219 -19.67 -26.36 2.49
CA MET A 219 -20.05 -27.05 3.72
C MET A 219 -20.15 -28.57 3.55
N ILE A 220 -20.43 -29.07 2.34
CA ILE A 220 -20.59 -30.51 2.05
C ILE A 220 -19.23 -31.22 1.90
N ASN A 221 -18.19 -30.52 1.43
CA ASN A 221 -16.85 -31.09 1.29
C ASN A 221 -15.99 -30.95 2.56
N ARG A 222 -16.62 -30.89 3.75
CA ARG A 222 -15.95 -30.94 5.05
C ARG A 222 -16.09 -32.32 5.66
#